data_AF-A0A2H0VA48-F1
#
_entry.id   AF-A0A2H0VA48-F1
#
_cell.length_a   1.000
_cell.length_b   1.000
_cell.length_c   1.000
_cell.angle_alpha   90.00
_cell.angle_beta   90.00
_cell.angle_gamma   90.00
#
_symmetry.space_group_name_H-M   'P 1'
#
loop_
_entity.id
_entity.type
_entity.pdbx_description
1 polymer ?
#
loop_
_entity_poly.entity_id
_entity_poly.type
_entity_poly.pdbx_seq_one_letter_code
_entity_poly.pdbx_strand_id
1 'polypeptide(L)'
;MTVRKGRFGYFLGCSRYPECKGISKIWNKTGFKCPECLSKAERKENPGDVVERKSRGRGKPFFGCSRYPDCTFITNKKPENEQELAEAYQNWKDNPPKPRKKYGKSAKGESA
;
A
#
# COMPACT_ATOMS: atom_id res chain seq x y z
N MET A 1 -1.99 6.07 22.10
CA MET A 1 -1.99 4.78 21.36
C MET A 1 -0.88 3.93 21.93
N THR A 2 -1.02 2.61 21.94
CA THR A 2 -0.06 1.66 22.54
C THR A 2 0.20 0.52 21.55
N VAL A 3 1.43 0.00 21.51
CA VAL A 3 1.79 -1.15 20.66
C VAL A 3 1.11 -2.41 21.22
N ARG A 4 0.32 -3.09 20.38
CA ARG A 4 -0.34 -4.36 20.70
C ARG A 4 0.01 -5.40 19.63
N LYS A 5 -0.06 -6.68 19.98
CA LYS A 5 0.20 -7.80 19.06
C LYS A 5 -1.12 -8.45 18.65
N GLY A 6 -1.32 -8.68 17.36
CA GLY A 6 -2.47 -9.39 16.82
C GLY A 6 -2.05 -10.43 15.76
N ARG A 7 -3.04 -11.10 15.15
CA ARG A 7 -2.84 -12.11 14.09
C ARG A 7 -1.92 -11.66 12.96
N PHE A 8 -1.99 -10.38 12.58
CA PHE A 8 -1.25 -9.82 11.44
C PHE A 8 0.09 -9.18 11.82
N GLY A 9 0.48 -9.25 13.09
CA GLY A 9 1.68 -8.63 13.64
C GLY A 9 1.35 -7.53 14.66
N TYR A 10 2.32 -6.64 14.88
CA TYR A 10 2.16 -5.51 15.78
C TYR A 10 1.35 -4.39 15.13
N PHE A 11 0.54 -3.72 15.94
CA PHE A 11 -0.26 -2.57 15.53
C PHE A 11 -0.37 -1.55 16.67
N LEU A 12 -0.67 -0.30 16.34
CA LEU A 12 -0.99 0.73 17.32
C LEU A 12 -2.47 0.64 17.65
N GLY A 13 -2.79 0.28 18.89
CA GLY A 13 -4.15 0.26 19.42
C GLY A 13 -4.45 1.49 20.27
N CYS A 14 -5.72 1.85 20.39
CA CYS A 14 -6.13 2.85 21.36
C CYS A 14 -5.88 2.37 22.79
N SER A 15 -5.37 3.25 23.64
CA SER A 15 -5.02 2.91 25.03
C SER A 15 -6.28 2.69 25.89
N ARG A 16 -7.38 3.40 25.58
CA ARG A 16 -8.70 3.30 26.24
C ARG A 16 -9.63 2.24 25.61
N TYR A 17 -9.08 1.15 25.10
CA TYR A 17 -9.93 0.03 24.65
C TYR A 17 -10.62 -0.60 25.87
N PRO A 18 -11.94 -0.89 25.86
CA PRO A 18 -12.83 -1.03 24.70
C PRO A 18 -13.60 0.24 24.27
N GLU A 19 -13.57 1.32 25.07
CA GLU A 19 -14.28 2.58 24.78
C GLU A 19 -13.82 3.24 23.47
N CYS A 20 -12.53 3.08 23.16
CA CYS A 20 -11.92 3.54 21.93
C CYS A 20 -11.36 2.36 21.13
N LYS A 21 -11.90 2.14 19.92
CA LYS A 21 -11.55 1.02 19.03
C LYS A 21 -10.61 1.41 17.88
N GLY A 22 -10.02 2.61 17.95
CA GLY A 22 -9.06 3.08 16.96
C GLY A 22 -7.85 2.15 16.85
N ILE A 23 -7.50 1.77 15.63
CA ILE A 23 -6.33 0.97 15.30
C ILE A 23 -5.55 1.62 14.16
N SER A 24 -4.23 1.55 14.20
CA SER A 24 -3.37 2.02 13.13
C SER A 24 -2.28 0.98 12.86
N LYS A 25 -2.02 0.73 11.58
CA LYS A 25 -1.03 -0.25 11.16
C LYS A 25 0.38 0.31 11.36
N ILE A 26 1.27 -0.50 11.91
CA ILE A 26 2.70 -0.21 11.91
C ILE A 26 3.24 -0.65 10.56
N TRP A 27 3.71 0.32 9.76
CA TRP A 27 4.24 0.06 8.43
C TRP A 27 5.75 -0.21 8.51
N ASN A 28 6.18 -1.32 7.93
CA ASN A 28 7.59 -1.56 7.62
C ASN A 28 7.95 -0.72 6.39
N LYS A 29 8.34 0.54 6.61
CA LYS A 29 8.79 1.43 5.54
C LYS A 29 10.17 1.00 5.04
N THR A 30 10.39 1.04 3.74
CA THR A 30 11.74 0.80 3.18
C THR A 30 12.66 2.01 3.31
N GLY A 31 12.11 3.17 3.68
CA GLY A 31 12.81 4.46 3.73
C GLY A 31 12.65 5.28 2.44
N PHE A 32 12.19 4.66 1.35
CA PHE A 32 12.05 5.31 0.06
C PHE A 32 10.62 5.83 -0.20
N LYS A 33 10.54 6.96 -0.91
CA LYS A 33 9.29 7.53 -1.42
C LYS A 33 8.82 6.77 -2.65
N CYS A 34 7.50 6.73 -2.86
CA CYS A 34 6.92 6.05 -4.00
C CYS A 34 7.22 6.83 -5.30
N PRO A 35 7.93 6.23 -6.28
CA PRO A 35 8.33 6.93 -7.50
C PRO A 35 7.11 7.31 -8.36
N GLU A 36 6.05 6.49 -8.32
CA GLU A 36 4.78 6.77 -9.02
C GLU A 36 3.98 7.94 -8.40
N CYS A 37 4.21 8.26 -7.11
CA CYS A 37 3.62 9.46 -6.52
C CYS A 37 4.42 10.71 -6.90
N LEU A 38 5.73 10.59 -7.00
CA LEU A 38 6.62 11.69 -7.37
C LEU A 38 6.47 12.08 -8.85
N SER A 39 6.14 11.13 -9.71
CA SER A 39 5.91 11.36 -11.15
C SER A 39 4.60 12.10 -11.45
N LYS A 40 3.63 12.10 -10.53
CA LYS A 40 2.33 12.75 -10.71
C LYS A 40 2.28 14.10 -10.01
N ALA A 41 1.89 15.14 -10.75
CA ALA A 41 1.78 16.50 -10.22
C ALA A 41 0.92 16.56 -8.94
N GLU A 42 -0.24 15.89 -8.94
CA GLU A 42 -1.19 15.88 -7.82
C GLU A 42 -0.64 15.27 -6.52
N ARG A 43 0.42 14.46 -6.58
CA ARG A 43 0.93 13.69 -5.43
C ARG A 43 2.38 13.96 -5.09
N LYS A 44 3.04 14.83 -5.86
CA LYS A 44 4.44 15.21 -5.66
C LYS A 44 4.65 15.91 -4.32
N GLU A 45 3.66 16.67 -3.85
CA GLU A 45 3.73 17.40 -2.57
C GLU A 45 3.48 16.50 -1.34
N ASN A 46 2.76 15.40 -1.51
CA ASN A 46 2.50 14.43 -0.44
C ASN A 46 2.66 12.99 -0.96
N PRO A 47 3.90 12.56 -1.25
CA PRO A 47 4.15 11.25 -1.82
C PRO A 47 3.91 10.15 -0.79
N GLY A 48 3.37 9.02 -1.26
CA GLY A 48 3.32 7.81 -0.45
C GLY A 48 4.72 7.26 -0.16
N ASP A 49 4.84 6.43 0.87
CA ASP A 49 6.05 5.67 1.16
C ASP A 49 5.96 4.28 0.52
N VAL A 50 7.11 3.72 0.14
CA VAL A 50 7.21 2.30 -0.23
C VAL A 50 7.25 1.47 1.05
N VAL A 51 6.25 0.60 1.21
CA VAL A 51 6.05 -0.20 2.42
C VAL A 51 5.96 -1.67 2.10
N GLU A 52 6.50 -2.50 2.99
CA GLU A 52 6.35 -3.95 2.91
C GLU A 52 4.91 -4.36 3.22
N ARG A 53 4.39 -5.25 2.39
CA ARG A 53 3.05 -5.82 2.47
C ARG A 53 3.15 -7.33 2.31
N LYS A 54 2.28 -8.05 3.00
CA LYS A 54 2.17 -9.50 2.89
C LYS A 54 1.16 -9.85 1.81
N SER A 55 1.55 -10.73 0.89
CA SER A 55 0.60 -11.31 -0.06
C SER A 55 -0.41 -12.20 0.66
N ARG A 56 -1.50 -12.57 -0.02
CA ARG A 56 -2.51 -13.47 0.55
C ARG A 56 -1.92 -14.89 0.68
N GLY A 57 -2.35 -15.63 1.70
CA GLY A 57 -1.92 -17.01 1.94
C GLY A 57 -0.43 -17.12 2.33
N ARG A 58 0.28 -18.09 1.75
CA ARG A 58 1.73 -18.31 1.94
C ARG A 58 2.59 -17.51 0.95
N GLY A 59 2.04 -16.44 0.39
CA GLY A 59 2.76 -15.62 -0.58
C GLY A 59 3.90 -14.82 0.04
N LYS A 60 4.93 -14.55 -0.77
CA LYS A 60 6.10 -13.75 -0.39
C LYS A 60 5.69 -12.31 -0.04
N PRO A 61 6.47 -11.60 0.80
CA PRO A 61 6.30 -10.16 0.96
C PRO A 61 6.51 -9.45 -0.38
N PHE A 62 5.82 -8.33 -0.56
CA PHE A 62 5.98 -7.42 -1.68
C PHE A 62 5.99 -5.99 -1.16
N PHE A 63 6.52 -5.07 -1.94
CA PHE A 63 6.62 -3.67 -1.58
C PHE A 63 5.68 -2.86 -2.45
N GLY A 64 4.91 -1.97 -1.85
CA GLY A 64 3.98 -1.14 -2.60
C GLY A 64 3.73 0.19 -1.94
N CYS A 65 3.05 1.09 -2.64
CA CYS A 65 2.74 2.40 -2.11
C CYS A 65 1.79 2.33 -0.90
N SER A 66 2.08 3.12 0.13
CA SER A 66 1.20 3.28 1.30
C SER A 66 -0.16 3.90 0.96
N ARG A 67 -0.25 4.63 -0.17
CA ARG A 67 -1.48 5.27 -0.68
C ARG A 67 -2.34 4.36 -1.55
N TYR A 68 -2.17 3.04 -1.47
CA TYR A 68 -3.12 2.11 -2.11
C TYR A 68 -4.52 2.28 -1.49
N PRO A 69 -5.62 2.35 -2.26
CA PRO A 69 -5.75 1.96 -3.68
C PRO A 69 -5.44 3.06 -4.71
N ASP A 70 -5.21 4.30 -4.29
CA ASP A 70 -5.01 5.43 -5.19
C ASP A 70 -3.71 5.31 -6.00
N CYS A 71 -2.68 4.70 -5.40
CA CYS A 71 -1.43 4.34 -6.07
C CYS A 71 -1.25 2.83 -6.08
N THR A 72 -1.12 2.26 -7.29
CA THR A 72 -1.02 0.81 -7.53
C THR A 72 0.42 0.34 -7.77
N PHE A 73 1.41 1.21 -7.51
CA PHE A 73 2.82 0.83 -7.56
C PHE A 73 3.11 -0.36 -6.65
N ILE A 74 3.76 -1.38 -7.22
CA ILE A 74 4.12 -2.63 -6.56
C ILE A 74 5.43 -3.16 -7.15
N THR A 75 6.30 -3.68 -6.29
CA THR A 75 7.50 -4.43 -6.66
C THR A 75 7.66 -5.65 -5.74
N ASN A 76 8.23 -6.72 -6.25
CA ASN A 76 8.45 -7.96 -5.49
C ASN A 76 9.78 -7.95 -4.71
N LYS A 77 10.74 -7.10 -5.12
CA LYS A 77 12.04 -6.97 -4.48
C LYS A 77 12.07 -5.75 -3.58
N LYS A 78 12.76 -5.87 -2.44
CA LYS A 78 13.03 -4.73 -1.58
C LYS A 78 14.07 -3.86 -2.29
N PRO A 79 13.83 -2.56 -2.53
CA PRO A 79 14.87 -1.67 -3.01
C PRO A 79 15.89 -1.46 -1.89
N GLU A 80 17.18 -1.68 -2.16
CA GLU A 80 18.27 -1.36 -1.24
C GLU A 80 18.86 0.03 -1.55
N ASN A 81 18.76 0.45 -2.81
CA ASN A 81 19.19 1.77 -3.28
C ASN A 81 18.14 2.45 -4.19
N GLU A 82 18.37 3.71 -4.53
CA GLU A 82 17.47 4.50 -5.37
C GLU A 82 17.45 4.04 -6.84
N GLN A 83 18.54 3.45 -7.33
CA GLN A 83 18.63 2.93 -8.71
C GLN A 83 17.72 1.72 -8.90
N GLU A 84 17.79 0.74 -7.99
CA GLU A 84 16.91 -0.43 -7.99
C GLU A 84 15.43 -0.04 -7.87
N LEU A 85 15.13 1.02 -7.11
CA LEU A 85 13.78 1.55 -7.03
C LEU A 85 13.33 2.15 -8.36
N ALA A 86 14.22 2.89 -9.05
CA ALA A 86 13.94 3.45 -10.36
C ALA A 86 13.75 2.35 -11.42
N GLU A 87 14.58 1.30 -11.41
CA GLU A 87 14.43 0.14 -12.28
C GLU A 87 13.12 -0.61 -12.01
N ALA A 88 12.80 -0.85 -10.74
CA ALA A 88 11.51 -1.43 -10.35
C ALA A 88 10.33 -0.57 -10.81
N TYR A 89 10.49 0.75 -10.82
CA TYR A 89 9.50 1.67 -11.31
C TYR A 89 9.30 1.59 -12.83
N GLN A 90 10.39 1.53 -13.61
CA GLN A 90 10.28 1.34 -15.06
C GLN A 90 9.62 0.00 -15.39
N ASN A 91 10.07 -1.10 -14.77
CA ASN A 91 9.46 -2.41 -14.98
C ASN A 91 7.96 -2.41 -14.64
N TRP A 92 7.56 -1.72 -13.57
CA TRP A 92 6.14 -1.56 -13.23
C TRP A 92 5.36 -0.76 -14.29
N LYS A 93 5.96 0.25 -14.94
CA LYS A 93 5.33 0.99 -16.06
C LYS A 93 5.17 0.13 -17.30
N ASP A 94 6.18 -0.69 -17.61
CA ASP A 94 6.17 -1.59 -18.76
C ASP A 94 5.18 -2.73 -18.54
N ASN A 95 5.03 -3.17 -17.28
CA ASN A 95 4.18 -4.30 -16.89
C ASN A 95 3.25 -3.93 -15.73
N PRO A 96 2.27 -3.03 -15.94
CA PRO A 96 1.39 -2.61 -14.88
C PRO A 96 0.51 -3.80 -14.43
N PRO A 97 0.28 -3.97 -13.13
CA PRO A 97 -0.54 -5.06 -12.61
C PRO A 97 -1.95 -4.94 -13.19
N LYS A 98 -2.47 -6.05 -13.75
CA LYS A 98 -3.83 -6.10 -14.31
C LYS A 98 -4.81 -5.60 -13.25
N PRO A 99 -5.67 -4.61 -13.56
CA PRO A 99 -6.67 -4.15 -12.61
C PRO A 99 -7.54 -5.35 -12.24
N ARG A 100 -7.71 -5.60 -10.94
CA ARG A 100 -8.61 -6.67 -10.50
C ARG A 100 -10.01 -6.34 -10.98
N LYS A 101 -10.63 -7.20 -11.81
CA LYS A 101 -12.04 -7.08 -12.20
C LYS A 101 -12.87 -6.87 -10.93
N LYS A 102 -13.55 -5.72 -10.82
CA LYS A 102 -14.55 -5.51 -9.77
C LYS A 102 -15.72 -6.43 -10.11
N TYR A 103 -15.79 -7.61 -9.48
CA TYR A 103 -17.02 -8.40 -9.51
C TYR A 103 -18.09 -7.64 -8.72
N GLY A 104 -19.16 -7.22 -9.41
CA GLY A 104 -20.37 -6.67 -8.79
C GLY A 104 -20.36 -5.16 -8.52
N LYS A 105 -20.80 -4.38 -9.51
CA LYS A 105 -21.85 -3.37 -9.27
C LYS A 105 -22.95 -3.66 -10.28
N SER A 106 -23.98 -4.39 -9.85
CA SER A 106 -25.27 -4.28 -10.50
C SER A 106 -25.63 -2.80 -10.51
N ALA A 107 -25.77 -2.23 -11.70
CA ALA A 107 -26.47 -0.97 -11.86
C ALA A 107 -27.90 -1.22 -11.39
N LYS A 108 -28.25 -0.79 -10.17
CA LYS A 108 -29.65 -0.53 -9.84
C LYS A 108 -30.01 0.70 -10.66
N GLY A 109 -30.90 0.51 -11.63
CA GLY A 109 -31.42 1.59 -12.46
C GLY A 109 -32.08 2.65 -11.59
N GLU A 110 -31.76 3.90 -11.89
CA GLU A 110 -32.66 5.02 -11.63
C GLU A 110 -33.77 4.94 -12.68
N SER A 111 -34.90 4.36 -12.28
CA SER A 111 -36.19 4.62 -12.93
C SER A 111 -36.67 5.96 -12.39
N ALA A 112 -36.75 6.96 -13.27
CA ALA A 112 -37.64 8.11 -13.10
C ALA A 112 -39.02 7.76 -13.67
#